data_AF-A0A3D2AWR3-F1
#
_entry.id   AF-A0A3D2AWR3-F1
#
_cell.length_a   1.000
_cell.length_b   1.000
_cell.length_c   1.000
_cell.angle_alpha   90.00
_cell.angle_beta   90.00
_cell.angle_gamma   90.00
#
_symmetry.space_group_name_H-M   'P 1'
#
loop_
_entity.id
_entity.type
_entity.pdbx_description
1 polymer ?
#
loop_
_entity_poly.entity_id
_entity_poly.type
_entity_poly.pdbx_seq_one_letter_code
_entity_poly.pdbx_strand_id
1 'polypeptide(L)'
;RHNDIYDPPREIVDSIPGLQLIEMGEDRCRERGFCCGAGGGRMWMEEAGTKVNHIRTDHFIETSADAVGVSCPFCLQMMEEGIGSKGLTSEKSAKDLLELLAESLNG
;
A
#
# COMPACT_ATOMS: atom_id res chain seq x y z
N ARG A 1 -9.89 8.09 -4.50
CA ARG A 1 -10.30 8.51 -5.87
C ARG A 1 -11.77 8.93 -5.95
N HIS A 2 -12.75 8.06 -5.69
CA HIS A 2 -14.17 8.39 -5.92
C HIS A 2 -14.74 9.49 -5.01
N ASN A 3 -14.07 9.76 -3.88
CA ASN A 3 -14.47 10.78 -2.91
C ASN A 3 -13.50 11.98 -2.91
N ASP A 4 -12.53 12.03 -3.84
CA ASP A 4 -11.50 13.07 -3.94
C ASP A 4 -10.67 13.31 -2.65
N ILE A 5 -10.66 12.33 -1.75
CA ILE A 5 -9.82 12.32 -0.56
C ILE A 5 -8.45 11.76 -0.96
N TYR A 6 -7.45 12.64 -0.99
CA TYR A 6 -6.05 12.29 -1.26
C TYR A 6 -5.11 12.82 -0.19
N ASP A 7 -5.31 14.05 0.27
CA ASP A 7 -4.38 14.70 1.20
C ASP A 7 -4.47 14.19 2.65
N PRO A 8 -5.65 13.93 3.24
CA PRO A 8 -5.71 13.54 4.66
C PRO A 8 -4.87 12.31 5.04
N PRO A 9 -4.81 11.22 4.25
CA PRO A 9 -3.88 10.11 4.55
C PRO A 9 -2.40 10.50 4.52
N ARG A 10 -2.02 11.47 3.67
CA ARG A 10 -0.63 11.97 3.55
C ARG A 10 -0.30 12.89 4.72
N GLU A 11 -1.22 13.76 5.09
CA GLU A 11 -1.08 14.64 6.27
C GLU A 11 -0.85 13.84 7.56
N ILE A 12 -1.51 12.68 7.71
CA ILE A 12 -1.26 11.78 8.85
C ILE A 12 0.20 11.27 8.82
N VAL A 13 0.67 10.79 7.67
CA VAL A 13 2.06 10.32 7.50
C VAL A 13 3.06 11.44 7.80
N ASP A 14 2.83 12.64 7.25
CA ASP A 14 3.71 13.80 7.42
C ASP A 14 3.75 14.30 8.88
N SER A 15 2.73 13.97 9.67
CA SER A 15 2.68 14.31 11.10
C SER A 15 3.53 13.40 11.99
N ILE A 16 3.98 12.25 11.48
CA ILE A 16 4.75 11.26 12.25
C ILE A 16 6.25 11.55 12.14
N PRO A 17 6.95 11.92 13.24
CA PRO A 17 8.37 12.21 13.19
C PRO A 17 9.20 11.01 12.74
N GLY A 18 10.11 11.21 11.79
CA GLY A 18 11.02 10.17 11.28
C GLY A 18 10.43 9.31 10.16
N LEU A 19 9.15 9.46 9.82
CA LEU A 19 8.57 8.84 8.64
C LEU A 19 8.80 9.73 7.41
N GLN A 20 9.11 9.10 6.27
CA GLN A 20 9.23 9.78 4.98
C GLN A 20 8.20 9.20 4.01
N LEU A 21 7.30 10.05 3.51
CA LEU A 21 6.37 9.65 2.45
C LEU A 21 7.10 9.49 1.12
N ILE A 22 6.97 8.32 0.51
CA ILE A 22 7.45 8.03 -0.85
C ILE A 22 6.26 7.55 -1.68
N GLU A 23 5.97 8.27 -2.76
CA GLU A 23 4.93 7.90 -3.70
C GLU A 23 5.43 6.84 -4.70
N MET A 24 4.55 5.95 -5.15
CA MET A 24 4.87 4.91 -6.15
C MET A 24 4.91 5.43 -7.60
N GLY A 25 5.42 6.65 -7.79
CA GLY A 25 5.46 7.39 -9.04
C GLY A 25 4.33 8.41 -9.19
N GLU A 26 4.64 9.54 -9.83
CA GLU A 26 3.68 10.63 -10.10
C GLU A 26 2.52 10.18 -11.00
N ASP A 27 2.74 9.15 -11.81
CA ASP A 27 1.76 8.56 -12.73
C ASP A 27 0.83 7.53 -12.09
N ARG A 28 1.08 7.15 -10.83
CA ARG A 28 0.36 6.08 -10.11
C ARG A 28 -0.07 6.48 -8.70
N CYS A 29 -0.15 7.78 -8.44
CA CYS A 29 -0.63 8.35 -7.19
C CYS A 29 -1.94 9.14 -7.40
N ARG A 30 -2.56 9.56 -6.30
CA ARG A 30 -3.79 10.37 -6.27
C ARG A 30 -4.91 9.81 -7.18
N GLU A 31 -5.40 10.59 -8.13
CA GLU A 31 -6.48 10.23 -9.06
C GLU A 31 -6.09 9.07 -10.01
N ARG A 32 -4.78 8.89 -10.23
CA ARG A 32 -4.20 7.80 -11.03
C ARG A 32 -3.76 6.60 -10.18
N GLY A 33 -4.19 6.53 -8.92
CA GLY A 33 -3.88 5.43 -8.02
C GLY A 33 -4.23 4.06 -8.60
N PHE A 34 -3.27 3.14 -8.55
CA PHE A 34 -3.44 1.76 -9.01
C PHE A 34 -4.04 0.86 -7.93
N CYS A 35 -5.00 0.00 -8.30
CA CYS A 35 -5.77 -0.84 -7.38
C CYS A 35 -4.94 -2.04 -6.87
N CYS A 36 -5.24 -2.54 -5.67
CA CYS A 36 -4.67 -3.80 -5.16
C CYS A 36 -5.30 -5.06 -5.80
N GLY A 37 -6.41 -4.92 -6.53
CA GLY A 37 -7.08 -6.04 -7.21
C GLY A 37 -8.22 -6.70 -6.43
N ALA A 38 -8.33 -6.52 -5.11
CA ALA A 38 -9.34 -7.23 -4.30
C ALA A 38 -10.79 -6.74 -4.44
N GLY A 39 -11.00 -5.48 -4.83
CA GLY A 39 -12.32 -4.84 -4.84
C GLY A 39 -13.35 -5.53 -5.74
N GLY A 40 -14.64 -5.38 -5.42
CA GLY A 40 -15.74 -5.93 -6.23
C GLY A 40 -15.83 -7.46 -6.18
N GLY A 41 -15.34 -8.09 -5.11
CA GLY A 41 -15.36 -9.54 -4.94
C GLY A 41 -14.19 -10.28 -5.62
N ARG A 42 -13.30 -9.56 -6.30
CA ARG A 42 -12.19 -10.17 -7.06
C ARG A 42 -11.17 -10.91 -6.20
N MET A 43 -11.06 -10.56 -4.92
CA MET A 43 -10.23 -11.32 -3.97
C MET A 43 -10.57 -12.81 -3.91
N TRP A 44 -11.83 -13.18 -4.17
CA TRP A 44 -12.31 -14.57 -4.12
C TRP A 44 -12.43 -15.21 -5.51
N MET A 45 -12.03 -14.50 -6.56
CA MET A 45 -12.07 -15.00 -7.92
C MET A 45 -10.65 -15.35 -8.37
N GLU A 46 -10.54 -16.35 -9.25
CA GLU A 46 -9.28 -16.59 -9.92
C GLU A 46 -9.03 -15.50 -10.98
N GLU A 47 -7.83 -14.94 -10.97
CA GLU A 47 -7.36 -14.03 -12.00
C GLU A 47 -6.60 -14.81 -13.08
N ALA A 48 -6.93 -14.57 -14.34
CA ALA A 48 -6.16 -15.09 -15.46
C ALA A 48 -4.93 -14.20 -15.71
N GLY A 49 -3.73 -14.79 -15.80
CA GLY A 49 -2.48 -14.07 -16.04
C GLY A 49 -1.84 -13.53 -14.76
N THR A 50 -1.12 -12.41 -14.87
CA THR A 50 -0.46 -11.78 -13.71
C THR A 50 -1.50 -11.16 -12.81
N LYS A 51 -1.52 -11.57 -11.53
CA LYS A 51 -2.43 -11.01 -10.53
C LYS A 51 -2.22 -9.51 -10.37
N VAL A 52 -3.30 -8.76 -10.18
CA VAL A 52 -3.24 -7.29 -10.08
C VAL A 52 -2.42 -6.86 -8.85
N ASN A 53 -2.51 -7.58 -7.74
CA ASN A 53 -1.72 -7.27 -6.56
C ASN A 53 -0.22 -7.46 -6.80
N HIS A 54 0.20 -8.44 -7.61
CA HIS A 54 1.61 -8.66 -7.93
C HIS A 54 2.19 -7.48 -8.73
N ILE A 55 1.41 -6.96 -9.69
CA ILE A 55 1.77 -5.73 -10.43
C ILE A 55 1.90 -4.55 -9.46
N ARG A 56 0.96 -4.41 -8.52
CA ARG A 56 1.02 -3.32 -7.53
C ARG A 56 2.21 -3.49 -6.57
N THR A 57 2.56 -4.71 -6.20
CA THR A 57 3.75 -5.01 -5.40
C THR A 57 5.03 -4.68 -6.16
N ASP A 58 5.10 -4.92 -7.47
CA ASP A 58 6.25 -4.51 -8.28
C ASP A 58 6.43 -2.97 -8.27
N HIS A 59 5.35 -2.21 -8.42
CA HIS A 59 5.40 -0.75 -8.25
C HIS A 59 5.91 -0.30 -6.87
N PHE A 60 5.63 -1.06 -5.81
CA PHE A 60 6.14 -0.78 -4.47
C PHE A 60 7.63 -1.09 -4.37
N ILE A 61 8.07 -2.23 -4.89
CA ILE A 61 9.47 -2.68 -4.86
C ILE A 61 10.37 -1.75 -5.69
N GLU A 62 9.84 -1.13 -6.74
CA GLU A 62 10.54 -0.08 -7.51
C GLU A 62 10.89 1.17 -6.67
N THR A 63 10.23 1.37 -5.53
CA THR A 63 10.53 2.48 -4.61
C THR A 63 11.58 2.10 -3.57
N SER A 64 12.22 3.10 -2.98
CA SER A 64 13.12 2.91 -1.83
C SER A 64 12.40 2.77 -0.49
N ALA A 65 11.05 2.67 -0.46
CA ALA A 65 10.30 2.60 0.79
C ALA A 65 10.36 1.21 1.42
N ASP A 66 10.54 1.14 2.74
CA ASP A 66 10.60 -0.14 3.49
C ASP A 66 9.22 -0.69 3.84
N ALA A 67 8.20 0.17 3.83
CA ALA A 67 6.81 -0.20 4.10
C ALA A 67 5.85 0.45 3.10
N VAL A 68 4.77 -0.26 2.78
CA VAL A 68 3.60 0.31 2.10
C VAL A 68 2.48 0.57 3.11
N GLY A 69 2.10 1.83 3.25
CA GLY A 69 0.94 2.24 4.07
C GLY A 69 -0.38 2.09 3.31
N VAL A 70 -1.36 1.46 3.94
CA VAL A 70 -2.73 1.30 3.39
C VAL A 70 -3.79 1.67 4.41
N SER A 71 -5.02 1.94 3.97
CA SER A 71 -6.16 2.23 4.87
C SER A 71 -7.36 1.31 4.59
N CYS A 72 -7.08 0.15 4.00
CA CYS A 72 -8.09 -0.83 3.60
C CYS A 72 -7.56 -2.23 3.92
N PRO A 73 -8.29 -3.04 4.70
CA PRO A 73 -7.83 -4.37 5.09
C PRO A 73 -7.61 -5.30 3.89
N PHE A 74 -8.37 -5.12 2.81
CA PHE A 74 -8.13 -5.86 1.58
C PHE A 74 -6.83 -5.44 0.89
N CYS A 75 -6.51 -4.14 0.86
CA CYS A 75 -5.23 -3.69 0.35
C CYS A 75 -4.08 -4.26 1.18
N LEU A 76 -4.22 -4.29 2.51
CA LEU A 76 -3.23 -4.86 3.41
C LEU A 76 -2.95 -6.33 3.05
N GLN A 77 -4.00 -7.16 3.07
CA GLN A 77 -3.89 -8.58 2.76
C GLN A 77 -3.28 -8.85 1.38
N MET A 78 -3.67 -8.08 0.36
CA MET A 78 -3.16 -8.24 -1.00
C MET A 78 -1.70 -7.83 -1.15
N MET A 79 -1.26 -6.78 -0.44
CA MET A 79 0.14 -6.35 -0.42
C MET A 79 1.00 -7.34 0.37
N GLU A 80 0.52 -7.85 1.49
CA GLU A 80 1.21 -8.91 2.26
C GLU A 80 1.40 -10.18 1.43
N GLU A 81 0.35 -10.65 0.73
CA GLU A 81 0.47 -11.80 -0.18
C GLU A 81 1.49 -11.52 -1.29
N GLY A 82 1.42 -10.33 -1.89
CA GLY A 82 2.33 -9.94 -2.97
C GLY A 82 3.78 -9.90 -2.50
N ILE A 83 4.07 -9.26 -1.38
CA ILE A 83 5.42 -9.19 -0.77
C ILE A 83 5.92 -10.62 -0.44
N GLY A 84 5.06 -11.44 0.16
CA GLY A 84 5.34 -12.85 0.45
C GLY A 84 5.69 -13.65 -0.80
N SER A 85 4.93 -13.46 -1.88
CA SER A 85 5.15 -14.15 -3.15
C SER A 85 6.49 -13.80 -3.81
N LYS A 86 7.03 -12.61 -3.51
CA LYS A 86 8.34 -12.13 -3.99
C LYS A 86 9.49 -12.50 -3.04
N GLY A 87 9.20 -13.10 -1.89
CA GLY A 87 10.21 -13.51 -0.91
C GLY A 87 10.85 -12.34 -0.14
N LEU A 88 10.17 -11.20 -0.03
CA LEU A 88 10.73 -9.95 0.51
C LEU A 88 10.24 -9.61 1.93
N THR A 89 9.66 -10.56 2.66
CA THR A 89 9.04 -10.32 3.98
C THR A 89 10.03 -9.87 5.07
N SER A 90 11.33 -10.07 4.88
CA SER A 90 12.38 -9.57 5.78
C SER A 90 12.81 -8.13 5.52
N GLU A 91 12.48 -7.57 4.36
CA GLU A 91 12.96 -6.27 3.89
C GLU A 91 11.83 -5.27 3.64
N LYS A 92 10.64 -5.77 3.28
CA LYS A 92 9.47 -4.99 2.92
C LYS A 92 8.28 -5.43 3.75
N SER A 93 7.46 -4.46 4.15
CA SER A 93 6.24 -4.71 4.93
C SER A 93 5.04 -3.95 4.37
N ALA A 94 3.84 -4.42 4.68
CA ALA A 94 2.61 -3.67 4.49
C ALA A 94 2.05 -3.33 5.87
N LYS A 95 1.59 -2.08 6.06
CA LYS A 95 1.07 -1.60 7.35
C LYS A 95 -0.22 -0.83 7.17
N ASP A 96 -1.11 -0.93 8.15
CA ASP A 96 -2.25 -0.04 8.21
C ASP A 96 -1.81 1.36 8.66
N LEU A 97 -2.40 2.41 8.09
CA LEU A 97 -2.07 3.79 8.44
C LEU A 97 -2.32 4.09 9.93
N LEU A 98 -3.34 3.47 10.53
CA LEU A 98 -3.63 3.64 11.95
C LEU A 98 -2.64 2.89 12.84
N GLU A 99 -2.06 1.79 12.35
CA GLU A 99 -0.97 1.08 13.05
C GLU A 99 0.28 1.96 13.10
N LEU A 100 0.67 2.56 11.97
CA LEU A 100 1.79 3.51 11.91
C LEU A 100 1.59 4.69 12.87
N LEU A 101 0.39 5.25 12.91
CA LEU A 101 0.05 6.32 13.84
C LEU A 101 0.12 5.83 15.29
N ALA A 102 -0.44 4.68 15.62
CA ALA A 102 -0.42 4.13 16.97
C ALA A 102 1.00 3.83 17.46
N GLU A 103 1.86 3.29 16.59
CA GLU A 103 3.29 3.06 16.87
C GLU A 103 4.01 4.37 17.21
N SER A 104 3.69 5.47 16.52
CA SER A 104 4.30 6.78 16.77
C SER A 104 3.94 7.40 18.13
N LEU A 105 2.81 7.00 18.72
CA LEU A 105 2.33 7.54 20.00
C LEU A 105 2.92 6.81 21.22
N ASN A 106 3.48 5.61 21.00
CA ASN A 106 4.02 4.76 22.06
C ASN A 106 5.56 4.80 22.13
N GLY A 107 6.18 5.80 21.49
CA GLY A 107 7.63 6.07 21.50
C GLY A 107 8.10 6.84 22.73
#